data_AF-A0A1Y4HWY3-F1
#
_entry.id   AF-A0A1Y4HWY3-F1
#
_cell.length_a   1.000
_cell.length_b   1.000
_cell.length_c   1.000
_cell.angle_alpha   90.00
_cell.angle_beta   90.00
_cell.angle_gamma   90.00
#
_symmetry.space_group_name_H-M   'P 1'
#
loop_
_entity.id
_entity.type
_entity.pdbx_description
1 polymer ?
#
loop_
_entity_poly.entity_id
_entity_poly.type
_entity_poly.pdbx_seq_one_letter_code
_entity_poly.pdbx_strand_id
1 'polypeptide(L)'
;MGKLAKSPWLLHYDGSSCNGCDIEVLACTTPVYDIERFGIINTGDPFQADILLITGGINSQSESVVKQIYSQMPNPKVVVAVGICACTGGIFKTCYNIKGGVDTVIPVDIYVPGCAARPQAIIDGVVKALALLEQKRADYAAQRRSAAQEGGIVRGADQ
;
A
#
# COMPACT_ATOMS: atom_id res chain seq x y z
N MET A 1 -20.13 2.37 11.47
CA MET A 1 -18.88 2.56 10.72
C MET A 1 -17.72 2.37 11.69
N GLY A 2 -16.77 1.47 11.42
CA GLY A 2 -15.59 1.29 12.27
C GLY A 2 -14.73 2.55 12.35
N LYS A 3 -13.82 2.62 13.33
CA LYS A 3 -12.84 3.71 13.42
C LYS A 3 -11.98 3.69 12.16
N LEU A 4 -11.88 4.82 11.45
CA LEU A 4 -10.94 5.02 10.35
C LEU A 4 -9.65 5.62 10.89
N ALA A 5 -8.50 5.21 10.36
CA ALA A 5 -7.23 5.87 10.63
C ALA A 5 -7.32 7.35 10.21
N LYS A 6 -6.94 8.27 11.10
CA LYS A 6 -7.20 9.72 10.94
C LYS A 6 -6.08 10.51 10.25
N SER A 7 -4.89 9.93 10.12
CA SER A 7 -3.71 10.58 9.54
C SER A 7 -2.76 9.59 8.83
N PRO A 8 -3.27 8.75 7.91
CA PRO A 8 -2.45 7.79 7.15
C PRO A 8 -1.57 8.51 6.11
N TRP A 9 -0.31 8.11 6.00
CA TRP A 9 0.60 8.67 5.01
C TRP A 9 0.73 7.72 3.82
N LEU A 10 0.57 8.26 2.61
CA LEU A 10 0.59 7.50 1.37
C LEU A 10 1.90 7.73 0.63
N LEU A 11 2.45 6.65 0.09
CA LEU A 11 3.55 6.68 -0.87
C LEU A 11 3.03 6.13 -2.19
N HIS A 12 2.99 6.98 -3.21
CA HIS A 12 2.73 6.57 -4.59
C HIS A 12 4.05 6.19 -5.27
N TYR A 13 4.08 5.01 -5.89
CA TYR A 13 5.21 4.57 -6.71
C TYR A 13 4.72 4.03 -8.06
N ASP A 14 5.39 4.46 -9.12
CA ASP A 14 5.20 3.95 -10.48
C ASP A 14 6.10 2.74 -10.72
N GLY A 15 5.51 1.55 -10.86
CA GLY A 15 6.25 0.32 -11.16
C GLY A 15 6.68 0.24 -12.62
N SER A 16 5.76 0.42 -13.56
CA SER A 16 5.95 0.43 -15.02
C SER A 16 4.65 0.85 -15.69
N SER A 17 4.11 1.99 -15.29
CA SER A 17 2.87 2.56 -15.77
C SER A 17 3.08 3.28 -17.11
N CYS A 18 1.99 3.54 -17.81
CA CYS A 18 1.94 4.44 -18.97
C CYS A 18 1.56 5.88 -18.58
N ASN A 19 1.72 6.23 -17.30
CA ASN A 19 1.32 7.50 -16.69
C ASN A 19 -0.21 7.74 -16.56
N GLY A 20 -1.05 6.91 -17.19
CA GLY A 20 -2.51 7.07 -17.12
C GLY A 20 -3.06 6.96 -15.69
N CYS A 21 -2.72 5.90 -14.95
CA CYS A 21 -3.18 5.77 -13.55
C CYS A 21 -2.46 6.75 -12.61
N ASP A 22 -1.25 7.19 -12.93
CA ASP A 22 -0.50 8.16 -12.13
C ASP A 22 -1.16 9.53 -12.16
N ILE A 23 -1.62 9.96 -13.33
CA ILE A 23 -2.40 11.19 -13.48
C ILE A 23 -3.69 11.11 -12.65
N GLU A 24 -4.38 9.97 -12.64
CA GLU A 24 -5.61 9.81 -11.85
C GLU A 24 -5.34 9.76 -10.34
N VAL A 25 -4.19 9.21 -9.91
CA VAL A 25 -3.74 9.28 -8.51
C VAL A 25 -3.47 10.73 -8.11
N LEU A 26 -2.75 11.49 -8.95
CA LEU A 26 -2.53 12.92 -8.72
C LEU A 26 -3.83 13.73 -8.78
N ALA A 27 -4.78 13.35 -9.65
CA ALA A 27 -6.10 13.98 -9.68
C ALA A 27 -6.83 13.83 -8.34
N CYS A 28 -6.62 12.71 -7.62
CA CYS A 28 -7.17 12.53 -6.28
C CYS A 28 -6.65 13.55 -5.25
N THR A 29 -5.47 14.17 -5.46
CA THR A 29 -4.93 15.21 -4.58
C THR A 29 -5.35 16.62 -5.01
N THR A 30 -6.14 16.76 -6.08
CA THR A 30 -6.65 18.07 -6.53
C THR A 30 -7.99 18.41 -5.86
N PRO A 31 -8.39 19.69 -5.81
CA PRO A 31 -9.59 20.13 -5.06
C PRO A 31 -10.91 19.48 -5.47
N VAL A 32 -11.02 18.91 -6.69
CA VAL A 32 -12.25 18.27 -7.17
C VAL A 32 -12.51 16.94 -6.44
N TYR A 33 -11.45 16.18 -6.17
CA TYR A 33 -11.54 14.84 -5.60
C TYR A 33 -11.05 14.78 -4.15
N ASP A 34 -10.06 15.61 -3.83
CA ASP A 34 -9.49 15.89 -2.52
C ASP A 34 -9.49 14.69 -1.55
N ILE A 35 -8.46 13.86 -1.68
CA ILE A 35 -8.20 12.76 -0.77
C ILE A 35 -7.67 13.22 0.60
N GLU A 36 -7.15 14.46 0.70
CA GLU A 36 -6.57 15.00 1.92
C GLU A 36 -7.62 15.25 3.01
N ARG A 37 -8.90 15.41 2.63
CA ARG A 37 -10.03 15.47 3.58
C ARG A 37 -10.14 14.25 4.51
N PHE A 38 -9.56 13.12 4.12
CA PHE A 38 -9.49 11.90 4.93
C PHE A 38 -8.20 11.81 5.76
N GLY A 39 -7.38 12.87 5.77
CA GLY A 39 -6.08 12.92 6.45
C GLY A 39 -4.95 12.23 5.71
N ILE A 40 -5.13 11.94 4.41
CA ILE A 40 -4.14 11.28 3.55
C ILE A 40 -3.24 12.32 2.90
N ILE A 41 -1.93 12.19 3.08
CA ILE A 41 -0.93 13.04 2.41
C ILE A 41 0.03 12.14 1.64
N ASN A 42 0.44 12.56 0.44
CA ASN A 42 1.48 11.89 -0.33
C ASN A 42 2.86 12.40 0.10
N THR A 43 3.68 11.55 0.73
CA THR A 43 4.86 12.00 1.51
C THR A 43 6.19 11.83 0.79
N GLY A 44 6.23 11.02 -0.27
CA GLY A 44 7.44 10.71 -1.04
C GLY A 44 8.53 9.92 -0.29
N ASP A 45 8.45 9.80 1.04
CA ASP A 45 9.41 9.06 1.87
C ASP A 45 8.85 7.71 2.33
N PRO A 46 9.45 6.57 1.92
CA PRO A 46 9.03 5.25 2.37
C PRO A 46 9.16 5.03 3.88
N PHE A 47 10.08 5.71 4.58
CA PHE A 47 10.27 5.49 6.02
C PHE A 47 9.11 6.03 6.87
N GLN A 48 8.29 6.92 6.31
CA GLN A 48 7.19 7.57 7.00
C GLN A 48 5.81 7.16 6.45
N ALA A 49 5.76 6.35 5.40
CA ALA A 49 4.53 5.95 4.74
C ALA A 49 3.86 4.74 5.42
N ASP A 50 2.54 4.81 5.57
CA ASP A 50 1.69 3.71 6.05
C ASP A 50 1.09 2.91 4.89
N ILE A 51 0.84 3.56 3.75
CA ILE A 51 0.15 3.01 2.59
C ILE A 51 1.08 3.09 1.38
N LEU A 52 1.35 1.95 0.74
CA LEU A 52 2.06 1.88 -0.52
C LEU A 52 1.05 1.73 -1.65
N LEU A 53 0.90 2.78 -2.46
CA LEU A 53 0.05 2.76 -3.64
C LEU A 53 0.92 2.58 -4.88
N ILE A 54 0.75 1.46 -5.58
CA ILE A 54 1.53 1.15 -6.78
C ILE A 54 0.64 1.21 -8.01
N THR A 55 1.12 1.92 -9.03
CA THR A 55 0.54 1.98 -10.37
C THR A 55 1.42 1.21 -11.36
N GLY A 56 0.81 0.74 -12.44
CA GLY A 56 1.52 -0.01 -13.48
C GLY A 56 1.86 -1.45 -13.09
N GLY A 57 2.22 -2.25 -14.09
CA GLY A 57 2.69 -3.62 -13.85
C GLY A 57 4.12 -3.62 -13.29
N ILE A 58 4.61 -4.78 -12.86
CA ILE A 58 6.00 -4.89 -12.41
C ILE A 58 6.86 -5.47 -13.52
N ASN A 59 7.94 -4.77 -13.86
CA ASN A 59 8.95 -5.22 -14.79
C ASN A 59 10.23 -5.68 -14.06
N SER A 60 11.15 -6.30 -14.80
CA SER A 60 12.41 -6.82 -14.24
C SER A 60 13.31 -5.76 -13.60
N GLN A 61 13.25 -4.50 -14.02
CA GLN A 61 14.05 -3.39 -13.47
C GLN A 61 13.42 -2.81 -12.19
N SER A 62 12.10 -2.69 -12.17
CA SER A 62 11.33 -2.12 -11.06
C SER A 62 11.21 -3.08 -9.86
N GLU A 63 11.33 -4.39 -10.07
CA GLU A 63 11.12 -5.39 -9.03
C GLU A 63 11.98 -5.15 -7.78
N SER A 64 13.30 -4.94 -7.96
CA SER A 64 14.21 -4.75 -6.84
C SER A 64 13.88 -3.48 -6.05
N VAL A 65 13.49 -2.42 -6.75
CA VAL A 65 13.10 -1.14 -6.15
C VAL A 65 11.82 -1.29 -5.34
N VAL A 66 10.79 -1.94 -5.90
CA VAL A 66 9.52 -2.18 -5.20
C VAL A 66 9.73 -3.00 -3.93
N LYS A 67 10.54 -4.07 -3.99
CA LYS A 67 10.87 -4.87 -2.80
C LYS A 67 11.60 -4.02 -1.75
N GLN A 68 12.55 -3.18 -2.18
CA GLN A 68 13.29 -2.32 -1.27
C GLN A 68 12.37 -1.31 -0.58
N ILE A 69 11.53 -0.60 -1.34
CA ILE A 69 10.53 0.35 -0.80
C ILE A 69 9.64 -0.36 0.23
N TYR A 70 9.07 -1.50 -0.14
CA TYR A 70 8.20 -2.27 0.75
C TYR A 70 8.93 -2.72 2.03
N SER A 71 10.20 -3.13 1.94
CA SER A 71 10.99 -3.52 3.12
C SER A 71 11.34 -2.35 4.06
N GLN A 72 11.53 -1.15 3.51
CA GLN A 72 11.92 0.04 4.25
C GLN A 72 10.75 0.70 4.99
N MET A 73 9.52 0.45 4.53
CA MET A 73 8.33 0.97 5.20
C MET A 73 8.12 0.39 6.60
N PRO A 74 7.69 1.20 7.59
CA PRO A 74 7.37 0.72 8.92
C PRO A 74 6.19 -0.25 8.92
N ASN A 75 6.17 -1.19 9.89
CA ASN A 75 4.99 -1.99 10.16
C ASN A 75 4.15 -1.32 11.25
N PRO A 76 2.81 -1.32 11.15
CA PRO A 76 1.98 -1.97 10.12
C PRO A 76 1.76 -1.10 8.87
N LYS A 77 1.68 -1.76 7.70
CA LYS A 77 1.50 -1.11 6.39
C LYS A 77 0.45 -1.81 5.52
N VAL A 78 -0.05 -1.09 4.53
CA VAL A 78 -1.04 -1.59 3.55
C VAL A 78 -0.57 -1.33 2.12
N VAL A 79 -0.74 -2.31 1.23
CA VAL A 79 -0.38 -2.20 -0.19
C VAL A 79 -1.64 -2.14 -1.06
N VAL A 80 -1.73 -1.11 -1.90
CA VAL A 80 -2.84 -0.87 -2.83
C VAL A 80 -2.32 -0.92 -4.27
N ALA A 81 -2.80 -1.87 -5.06
CA ALA A 81 -2.50 -1.96 -6.49
C ALA A 81 -3.56 -1.20 -7.30
N VAL A 82 -3.15 -0.20 -8.07
CA VAL A 82 -4.04 0.68 -8.83
C VAL A 82 -3.87 0.50 -10.34
N GLY A 83 -4.98 0.19 -10.99
CA GLY A 83 -5.05 -0.05 -12.43
C GLY A 83 -4.86 -1.53 -12.80
N ILE A 84 -5.35 -1.90 -13.97
CA ILE A 84 -5.37 -3.30 -14.43
C ILE A 84 -3.96 -3.87 -14.61
N CYS A 85 -3.00 -3.02 -14.99
CA CYS A 85 -1.60 -3.38 -15.09
C CYS A 85 -1.02 -3.75 -13.71
N ALA A 86 -1.32 -2.97 -12.66
CA ALA A 86 -0.88 -3.29 -11.30
C ALA A 86 -1.60 -4.52 -10.73
N CYS A 87 -2.86 -4.75 -11.11
CA CYS A 87 -3.62 -5.89 -10.62
C CYS A 87 -3.20 -7.23 -11.25
N THR A 88 -2.84 -7.25 -12.54
CA THR A 88 -2.70 -8.51 -13.30
C THR A 88 -1.59 -8.52 -14.36
N GLY A 89 -0.88 -7.40 -14.56
CA GLY A 89 -0.04 -7.15 -15.73
C GLY A 89 -0.79 -6.56 -16.93
N GLY A 90 -2.13 -6.60 -16.92
CA GLY A 90 -2.98 -5.98 -17.93
C GLY A 90 -2.68 -6.48 -19.35
N ILE A 91 -2.71 -5.56 -20.32
CA ILE A 91 -2.40 -5.87 -21.72
C ILE A 91 -0.95 -6.34 -21.94
N PHE A 92 -0.04 -6.03 -21.01
CA PHE A 92 1.37 -6.39 -21.09
C PHE A 92 1.73 -7.70 -20.39
N LYS A 93 0.74 -8.44 -19.87
CA LYS A 93 0.94 -9.66 -19.09
C LYS A 93 1.79 -10.72 -19.80
N THR A 94 1.74 -10.79 -21.13
CA THR A 94 2.49 -11.77 -21.94
C THR A 94 3.81 -11.22 -22.47
N CYS A 95 4.15 -9.96 -22.19
CA CYS A 95 5.40 -9.36 -22.64
C CYS A 95 6.57 -9.88 -21.80
N TYR A 96 7.72 -10.13 -22.45
CA TYR A 96 8.89 -10.75 -21.82
C TYR A 96 9.44 -10.01 -20.59
N ASN A 97 9.26 -8.69 -20.53
CA ASN A 97 9.81 -7.86 -19.46
C ASN A 97 8.88 -7.72 -18.25
N ILE A 98 7.57 -8.01 -18.41
CA ILE A 98 6.57 -7.85 -17.36
C ILE A 98 6.42 -9.16 -16.60
N LYS A 99 6.59 -9.08 -15.28
CA LYS A 99 6.45 -10.24 -14.37
C LYS A 99 5.00 -10.48 -13.95
N GLY A 100 4.14 -9.50 -14.14
CA GLY A 100 2.71 -9.57 -13.83
C GLY A 100 2.23 -8.35 -13.08
N GLY A 101 1.27 -8.57 -12.19
CA GLY A 101 0.80 -7.57 -11.23
C GLY A 101 1.81 -7.34 -10.10
N VAL A 102 1.45 -6.46 -9.18
CA VAL A 102 2.26 -6.14 -7.99
C VAL A 102 2.37 -7.34 -7.04
N ASP A 103 1.35 -8.19 -7.02
CA ASP A 103 1.22 -9.38 -6.19
C ASP A 103 2.22 -10.48 -6.51
N THR A 104 2.87 -10.44 -7.69
CA THR A 104 3.97 -11.35 -8.00
C THR A 104 5.25 -11.03 -7.22
N VAL A 105 5.33 -9.84 -6.61
CA VAL A 105 6.56 -9.30 -6.02
C VAL A 105 6.42 -8.97 -4.53
N ILE A 106 5.30 -8.37 -4.13
CA ILE A 106 5.00 -8.02 -2.73
C ILE A 106 3.54 -8.37 -2.41
N PRO A 107 3.16 -8.61 -1.14
CA PRO A 107 1.77 -8.89 -0.80
C PRO A 107 0.90 -7.66 -1.04
N VAL A 108 -0.13 -7.81 -1.88
CA VAL A 108 -1.14 -6.78 -2.14
C VAL A 108 -2.33 -7.01 -1.24
N ASP A 109 -2.81 -5.94 -0.60
CA ASP A 109 -3.99 -6.01 0.27
C ASP A 109 -5.27 -5.61 -0.47
N ILE A 110 -5.18 -4.58 -1.32
CA ILE A 110 -6.34 -4.00 -2.02
C ILE A 110 -6.02 -3.81 -3.49
N TYR A 111 -6.96 -4.18 -4.33
CA TYR A 111 -6.89 -4.03 -5.77
C TYR A 111 -7.95 -3.01 -6.24
N VAL A 112 -7.51 -2.02 -7.01
CA VAL A 112 -8.38 -1.02 -7.65
C VAL A 112 -8.33 -1.23 -9.17
N PRO A 113 -9.29 -1.98 -9.75
CA PRO A 113 -9.30 -2.24 -11.18
C PRO A 113 -9.66 -0.97 -11.99
N GLY A 114 -9.07 -0.85 -13.19
CA GLY A 114 -9.35 0.24 -14.14
C GLY A 114 -8.24 0.47 -15.17
N CYS A 115 -8.51 1.20 -16.26
CA CYS A 115 -7.50 1.51 -17.30
C CYS A 115 -7.85 2.81 -18.07
N ALA A 116 -7.52 4.01 -17.55
CA ALA A 116 -7.02 4.27 -16.20
C ALA A 116 -8.13 4.13 -15.14
N ALA A 117 -7.76 3.89 -13.88
CA ALA A 117 -8.73 3.81 -12.79
C ALA A 117 -9.30 5.20 -12.50
N ARG A 118 -10.64 5.32 -12.44
CA ARG A 118 -11.29 6.59 -12.15
C ARG A 118 -10.90 7.10 -10.74
N PRO A 119 -10.76 8.41 -10.50
CA PRO A 119 -10.38 8.95 -9.19
C PRO A 119 -11.30 8.48 -8.07
N GLN A 120 -12.62 8.37 -8.32
CA GLN A 120 -13.57 7.89 -7.32
C GLN A 120 -13.29 6.43 -6.90
N ALA A 121 -12.84 5.59 -7.84
CA ALA A 121 -12.48 4.20 -7.54
C ALA A 121 -11.17 4.11 -6.75
N ILE A 122 -10.21 4.99 -7.06
CA ILE A 122 -8.95 5.11 -6.30
C ILE A 122 -9.26 5.53 -4.87
N ILE A 123 -10.08 6.57 -4.67
CA ILE A 123 -10.48 7.05 -3.34
C ILE A 123 -11.20 5.95 -2.55
N ASP A 124 -12.14 5.21 -3.15
CA ASP A 124 -12.82 4.09 -2.49
C ASP A 124 -11.83 3.00 -2.08
N GLY A 125 -10.85 2.68 -2.95
CA GLY A 125 -9.76 1.76 -2.63
C GLY A 125 -8.91 2.20 -1.45
N VAL A 126 -8.54 3.49 -1.40
CA VAL A 126 -7.74 4.02 -0.29
C VAL A 126 -8.57 4.11 1.00
N VAL A 127 -9.86 4.44 0.96
CA VAL A 127 -10.74 4.42 2.14
C VAL A 127 -10.84 3.00 2.72
N LYS A 128 -10.93 1.96 1.86
CA LYS A 128 -10.83 0.56 2.29
C LYS A 128 -9.46 0.26 2.92
N ALA A 129 -8.39 0.84 2.37
CA ALA A 129 -7.04 0.70 2.93
C ALA A 129 -6.94 1.30 4.34
N LEU A 130 -7.65 2.39 4.62
CA LEU A 130 -7.67 3.00 5.95
C LEU A 130 -8.33 2.08 6.99
N ALA A 131 -9.43 1.44 6.62
CA ALA A 131 -10.11 0.49 7.49
C ALA A 131 -9.23 -0.73 7.77
N LEU A 132 -8.54 -1.25 6.76
CA LEU A 132 -7.61 -2.37 6.92
C LEU A 132 -6.37 -1.99 7.74
N LEU A 133 -5.84 -0.78 7.54
CA LEU A 133 -4.68 -0.28 8.29
C LEU A 133 -4.99 -0.20 9.80
N GLU A 134 -6.19 0.28 10.16
CA GLU A 134 -6.62 0.32 11.56
C GLU A 134 -6.71 -1.08 12.18
N GLN A 135 -7.23 -2.06 11.44
CA GLN A 135 -7.25 -3.46 11.87
C GLN A 135 -5.83 -3.99 12.09
N LYS A 136 -4.95 -3.82 11.10
CA LYS A 136 -3.54 -4.23 11.20
C LYS A 136 -2.82 -3.56 12.38
N ARG A 137 -3.14 -2.29 12.69
CA ARG A 137 -2.61 -1.58 13.88
C ARG A 137 -3.06 -2.21 15.19
N ALA A 138 -4.34 -2.55 15.31
CA ALA A 138 -4.87 -3.22 16.49
C ALA A 138 -4.23 -4.60 16.70
N ASP A 139 -4.13 -5.40 15.62
CA ASP A 139 -3.54 -6.73 15.65
C ASP A 139 -2.05 -6.68 16.00
N TYR A 140 -1.30 -5.77 15.38
CA TYR A 140 0.12 -5.58 15.66
C TYR A 140 0.36 -5.14 17.12
N ALA A 141 -0.48 -4.27 17.66
CA ALA A 141 -0.41 -3.87 19.07
C ALA A 141 -0.73 -5.03 20.01
N ALA A 142 -1.69 -5.89 19.67
CA ALA A 142 -2.01 -7.09 20.45
C ALA A 142 -0.85 -8.08 20.45
N GLN A 143 -0.26 -8.38 19.28
CA GLN A 143 0.90 -9.25 19.14
C GLN A 143 2.10 -8.75 19.95
N ARG A 144 2.37 -7.44 19.91
CA ARG A 144 3.44 -6.83 20.72
C ARG A 144 3.21 -6.95 22.22
N ARG A 145 1.96 -6.84 22.69
CA ARG A 145 1.62 -7.05 24.10
C ARG A 145 1.81 -8.51 24.52
N SER A 146 1.35 -9.47 23.71
CA SER A 146 1.53 -10.89 23.98
C SER A 146 3.01 -11.28 24.02
N ALA A 147 3.82 -10.82 23.05
CA ALA A 147 5.26 -11.08 23.01
C ALA A 147 6.00 -10.49 24.22
N ALA A 148 5.57 -9.31 24.71
CA ALA A 148 6.14 -8.72 25.92
C ALA A 148 5.79 -9.53 27.20
N GLN A 149 4.63 -10.18 27.22
CA GLN A 149 4.19 -11.01 28.33
C GLN A 149 4.89 -12.39 28.35
N GLU A 150 5.16 -12.97 27.17
CA GLU A 150 5.91 -14.22 27.02
C GLU A 150 7.42 -14.06 27.27
N GLY A 151 8.01 -12.94 26.86
CA GLY A 151 9.43 -12.62 27.12
C GLY A 151 9.74 -12.15 28.55
N GLY A 152 8.72 -12.00 29.40
CA GLY A 152 8.82 -11.44 30.75
C GLY A 152 8.97 -12.45 31.89
N ILE A 153 8.94 -13.76 31.62
CA ILE A 153 9.04 -14.81 32.66
C ILE A 153 10.33 -15.62 32.50
N VAL A 154 11.46 -14.99 32.81
CA VAL A 154 12.68 -15.64 33.35
C VAL A 154 13.36 -14.64 34.29
N ARG A 155 12.66 -14.31 35.38
CA ARG A 155 13.28 -13.76 36.59
C ARG A 155 12.84 -14.62 37.76
N GLY A 156 13.73 -15.48 38.22
CA GLY A 156 13.64 -16.14 39.53
C GLY A 156 13.16 -17.59 39.51
N ALA A 157 13.96 -18.49 38.95
CA ALA A 157 14.12 -19.84 39.49
C ALA A 157 15.62 -20.14 39.49
N ASP A 158 16.07 -20.84 40.53
CA ASP A 158 17.47 -21.12 40.94
C ASP A 158 18.05 -19.96 41.77
N GLN A 159 17.83 -19.93 43.10
CA GLN A 159 18.49 -20.75 44.14
C GLN A 159 20.01 -20.75 44.04
#